data_AF-U2YJM8-F1
#
_entry.id   AF-U2YJM8-F1
#
_cell.length_a   1.000
_cell.length_b   1.000
_cell.length_c   1.000
_cell.angle_alpha   90.00
_cell.angle_beta   90.00
_cell.angle_gamma   90.00
#
_symmetry.space_group_name_H-M   'P 1'
#
loop_
_entity.id
_entity.type
_entity.pdbx_description
1 polymer ?
#
loop_
_entity_poly.entity_id
_entity_poly.type
_entity_poly.pdbx_seq_one_letter_code
_entity_poly.pdbx_strand_id
1 'polypeptide(L)'
;MRHVLTRQQLYDMIWERAVSKVAPELGISDVALRKQCVKHAIPLPDATYWGRLHAGRPIKRKPLSVAPKGVSDRIVIDARTKPPAPEPIEAAIAVARQAVDAIAVPEKLHPLLAKTLVAARKAQPDRNGAITGLGGEVFRIRAHPDTLDRVGAFLNALVYNALARGHRFEAGREGLEMVVDDEPIGFAIYQTIRRSLHVATEEETRRRERWDARHRNDWDNWDKRPSIPYYDFTPTGEMAIEIAGWSRYENAQRRFADTRARKIDSRIDEILVSFAAFAAGRKVEREEARERARLEEIARQRRAEQARLAKLEQQRVEYLDRKLAQAQERDRLRTFLATLPADQVSEEASATQAFIGWARRRLEKMDAQLQLATIANEVAGMEAFATDAAVNVEE
;
A
#
# COMPACT_ATOMS: atom_id res chain seq x y z
N MET A 1 13.89 -18.69 -8.37
CA MET A 1 14.83 -19.28 -9.36
C MET A 1 15.66 -18.16 -9.94
N ARG A 2 16.98 -18.32 -10.08
CA ARG A 2 17.87 -17.26 -10.57
C ARG A 2 18.37 -17.61 -11.96
N HIS A 3 18.00 -16.81 -12.95
CA HIS A 3 18.49 -16.92 -14.32
C HIS A 3 19.57 -15.86 -14.54
N VAL A 4 20.70 -16.26 -15.11
CA VAL A 4 21.78 -15.35 -15.51
C VAL A 4 21.96 -15.47 -17.00
N LEU A 5 21.53 -14.44 -17.74
CA LEU A 5 21.54 -14.38 -19.20
C LEU A 5 22.35 -13.18 -19.66
N THR A 6 22.94 -13.25 -20.85
CA THR A 6 23.54 -12.06 -21.49
C THR A 6 22.45 -11.22 -22.19
N ARG A 7 22.76 -9.96 -22.51
CA ARG A 7 21.86 -9.11 -23.31
C ARG A 7 21.52 -9.75 -24.65
N GLN A 8 22.49 -10.39 -25.29
CA GLN A 8 22.32 -11.09 -26.56
C GLN A 8 21.38 -12.30 -26.42
N GLN A 9 21.61 -13.15 -25.41
CA GLN A 9 20.77 -14.33 -25.17
C GLN A 9 19.31 -13.93 -24.92
N LEU A 10 19.07 -12.90 -24.10
CA LEU A 10 17.71 -12.45 -23.83
C LEU A 10 17.05 -11.81 -25.06
N TYR A 11 17.82 -11.09 -25.87
CA TYR A 11 17.37 -10.55 -27.15
C TYR A 11 16.93 -11.67 -28.09
N ASP A 12 17.77 -12.69 -28.31
CA ASP A 12 17.46 -13.79 -29.23
C ASP A 12 16.20 -14.54 -28.79
N MET A 13 16.08 -14.89 -27.50
CA MET A 13 14.89 -15.55 -26.95
C MET A 13 13.60 -14.76 -27.23
N ILE A 14 13.62 -13.44 -27.02
CA ILE A 14 12.45 -12.59 -27.21
C ILE A 14 12.06 -12.48 -28.69
N TRP A 15 13.04 -12.36 -29.58
CA TRP A 15 12.79 -12.26 -31.02
C TRP A 15 12.41 -13.59 -31.67
N GLU A 16 12.63 -14.72 -30.98
CA GLU A 16 12.19 -16.05 -31.42
C GLU A 16 10.82 -16.46 -30.87
N ARG A 17 10.52 -16.19 -29.59
CA ARG A 17 9.35 -16.75 -28.89
C ARG A 17 8.36 -15.72 -28.32
N ALA A 18 8.67 -14.43 -28.45
CA ALA A 18 7.96 -13.31 -27.83
C ALA A 18 8.08 -13.25 -26.29
N VAL A 19 7.98 -12.03 -25.77
CA VAL A 19 8.06 -11.74 -24.32
C VAL A 19 7.03 -12.55 -23.52
N SER A 20 5.82 -12.74 -24.05
CA SER A 20 4.73 -13.44 -23.38
C SER A 20 4.98 -14.94 -23.16
N LYS A 21 5.90 -15.55 -23.92
CA LYS A 21 6.32 -16.95 -23.73
C LYS A 21 7.60 -17.05 -22.89
N VAL A 22 8.55 -16.15 -23.12
CA VAL A 22 9.84 -16.13 -22.41
C VAL A 22 9.68 -15.73 -20.94
N ALA A 23 8.77 -14.81 -20.60
CA ALA A 23 8.60 -14.34 -19.23
C ALA A 23 8.20 -15.48 -18.24
N PRO A 24 7.18 -16.32 -18.53
CA PRO A 24 6.86 -17.49 -17.71
C PRO A 24 8.03 -18.48 -17.53
N GLU A 25 8.82 -18.74 -18.57
CA GLU A 25 9.99 -19.64 -18.50
C GLU A 25 11.08 -19.13 -17.55
N LEU A 26 11.20 -17.80 -17.45
CA LEU A 26 12.14 -17.13 -16.56
C LEU A 26 11.54 -16.83 -15.17
N GLY A 27 10.30 -17.29 -14.92
CA GLY A 27 9.61 -17.12 -13.64
C GLY A 27 9.24 -15.68 -13.29
N ILE A 28 9.09 -14.79 -14.28
CA ILE A 28 8.72 -13.39 -14.08
C ILE A 28 7.51 -12.99 -14.94
N SER A 29 6.86 -11.87 -14.61
CA SER A 29 5.73 -11.36 -15.40
C SER A 29 6.18 -10.71 -16.71
N ASP A 30 5.31 -10.69 -17.73
CA ASP A 30 5.58 -10.02 -19.03
C ASP A 30 6.01 -8.55 -18.81
N VAL A 31 5.37 -7.85 -17.88
CA VAL A 31 5.71 -6.47 -17.52
C VAL A 31 7.08 -6.37 -16.86
N ALA A 32 7.41 -7.29 -15.94
CA ALA A 32 8.73 -7.33 -15.31
C ALA A 32 9.83 -7.60 -16.33
N LEU A 33 9.60 -8.52 -17.27
CA LEU A 33 10.55 -8.79 -18.35
C LEU A 33 10.73 -7.58 -19.26
N ARG A 34 9.65 -6.89 -19.65
CA ARG A 34 9.73 -5.63 -20.41
C ARG A 34 10.53 -4.56 -19.69
N LYS A 35 10.33 -4.38 -18.38
CA LYS A 35 11.12 -3.45 -17.57
C LYS A 35 12.61 -3.80 -17.61
N GLN A 36 12.94 -5.08 -17.57
CA GLN A 36 14.32 -5.54 -17.68
C GLN A 36 14.90 -5.26 -19.08
N CYS A 37 14.13 -5.49 -20.14
CA CYS A 37 14.54 -5.14 -21.50
C CYS A 37 14.79 -3.63 -21.65
N VAL A 38 13.92 -2.78 -21.10
CA VAL A 38 14.11 -1.32 -21.12
C VAL A 38 15.37 -0.93 -20.35
N LYS A 39 15.56 -1.47 -19.14
CA LYS A 39 16.73 -1.20 -18.29
C LYS A 39 18.05 -1.57 -18.98
N HIS A 40 18.06 -2.69 -19.72
CA HIS A 40 19.25 -3.18 -20.42
C HIS A 40 19.34 -2.74 -21.89
N ALA A 41 18.50 -1.78 -22.31
CA ALA A 41 18.42 -1.30 -23.69
C ALA A 41 18.34 -2.46 -24.72
N ILE A 42 17.42 -3.39 -24.49
CA ILE A 42 17.12 -4.49 -25.41
C ILE A 42 15.87 -4.11 -26.20
N PRO A 43 15.97 -3.95 -27.53
CA PRO A 43 14.82 -3.60 -28.35
C PRO A 43 13.85 -4.78 -28.44
N LEU A 44 12.56 -4.47 -28.29
CA LEU A 44 11.47 -5.44 -28.38
C LEU A 44 10.84 -5.43 -29.78
N PRO A 45 10.29 -6.56 -30.25
CA PRO A 45 9.47 -6.60 -31.46
C PRO A 45 8.25 -5.68 -31.31
N ASP A 46 7.90 -4.97 -32.38
CA ASP A 46 6.70 -4.15 -32.40
C ASP A 46 5.42 -5.01 -32.43
N ALA A 47 4.26 -4.40 -32.14
CA ALA A 47 2.98 -5.12 -32.07
C ALA A 47 2.61 -5.82 -33.39
N THR A 48 3.17 -5.38 -34.53
CA THR A 48 2.89 -5.94 -35.86
C THR A 48 3.91 -6.98 -36.31
N TYR A 49 5.00 -7.18 -35.57
CA TYR A 49 6.10 -8.09 -35.91
C TYR A 49 5.61 -9.53 -36.08
N TRP A 50 4.94 -10.07 -35.05
CA TRP A 50 4.45 -11.45 -35.05
C TRP A 50 3.35 -11.67 -36.10
N GLY A 51 2.46 -10.69 -36.27
CA GLY A 51 1.43 -10.72 -37.31
C GLY A 51 2.03 -10.75 -38.73
N ARG A 52 3.07 -9.95 -38.99
CA ARG A 52 3.79 -9.97 -40.28
C ARG A 52 4.56 -11.26 -40.49
N LEU A 53 5.21 -11.78 -39.46
CA LEU A 53 5.92 -13.06 -39.49
C LEU A 53 4.98 -14.22 -39.86
N HIS A 54 3.82 -14.32 -39.20
CA HIS A 54 2.82 -15.36 -39.50
C HIS A 54 2.17 -15.19 -40.89
N ALA A 55 2.08 -13.95 -41.39
CA ALA A 55 1.57 -13.65 -42.73
C ALA A 55 2.64 -13.77 -43.84
N GLY A 56 3.84 -14.28 -43.54
CA GLY A 56 4.92 -14.46 -44.52
C GLY A 56 5.48 -13.14 -45.11
N ARG A 57 5.22 -12.00 -44.46
CA ARG A 57 5.66 -10.69 -44.94
C ARG A 57 7.11 -10.42 -44.52
N PRO A 58 7.87 -9.63 -45.30
CA PRO A 58 9.24 -9.27 -44.94
C PRO A 58 9.29 -8.57 -43.58
N ILE A 59 10.11 -9.11 -42.69
CA ILE A 59 10.31 -8.62 -41.32
C ILE A 59 11.70 -7.99 -41.17
N LYS A 60 11.77 -6.84 -40.48
CA LYS A 60 13.04 -6.21 -40.11
C LYS A 60 13.25 -6.35 -38.61
N ARG A 61 14.28 -7.11 -38.21
CA ARG A 61 14.70 -7.19 -36.80
C ARG A 61 15.47 -5.92 -36.42
N LYS A 62 15.12 -5.30 -35.28
CA LYS A 62 15.84 -4.11 -34.80
C LYS A 62 17.13 -4.58 -34.12
N PRO A 63 18.32 -4.14 -34.57
CA PRO A 63 19.58 -4.64 -34.03
C PRO A 63 19.71 -4.30 -32.54
N LEU A 64 20.35 -5.19 -31.78
CA LEU A 64 20.66 -4.97 -30.36
C LEU A 64 21.59 -3.76 -30.22
N SER A 65 21.18 -2.74 -29.46
CA SER A 65 21.99 -1.54 -29.26
C SER A 65 23.20 -1.82 -28.36
N VAL A 66 24.24 -1.00 -28.46
CA VAL A 66 25.37 -1.02 -27.52
C VAL A 66 24.86 -0.80 -26.09
N ALA A 67 25.46 -1.48 -25.11
CA ALA A 67 25.07 -1.33 -23.71
C ALA A 67 25.31 0.13 -23.25
N PRO A 68 24.34 0.78 -22.58
CA PRO A 68 24.56 2.10 -21.99
C PRO A 68 25.68 2.07 -20.94
N LYS A 69 26.38 3.19 -20.74
CA LYS A 69 27.46 3.31 -19.76
C LYS A 69 26.93 2.99 -18.35
N GLY A 70 27.55 2.03 -17.67
CA GLY A 70 27.13 1.56 -16.34
C GLY A 70 26.09 0.43 -16.32
N VAL A 71 25.64 -0.05 -17.48
CA VAL A 71 24.72 -1.20 -17.59
C VAL A 71 25.53 -2.47 -17.87
N SER A 72 25.40 -3.48 -16.99
CA SER A 72 26.05 -4.77 -17.20
C SER A 72 25.47 -5.53 -18.40
N ASP A 73 26.34 -6.22 -19.14
CA ASP A 73 25.94 -7.17 -20.18
C ASP A 73 25.30 -8.44 -19.58
N ARG A 74 25.54 -8.70 -18.29
CA ARG A 74 24.89 -9.79 -17.56
C ARG A 74 23.58 -9.30 -16.95
N ILE A 75 22.50 -9.98 -17.31
CA ILE A 75 21.17 -9.77 -16.80
C ILE A 75 20.89 -10.86 -15.78
N VAL A 76 20.77 -10.45 -14.53
CA VAL A 76 20.28 -11.33 -13.46
C VAL A 76 18.77 -11.16 -13.37
N ILE A 77 18.05 -12.24 -13.64
CA ILE A 77 16.61 -12.33 -13.47
C ILE A 77 16.37 -13.22 -12.27
N ASP A 78 16.10 -12.59 -11.14
CA ASP A 78 15.61 -13.27 -9.97
C ASP A 78 14.09 -13.35 -10.06
N ALA A 79 13.60 -14.52 -10.47
CA ALA A 79 12.23 -14.88 -10.20
C ALA A 79 12.12 -14.95 -8.68
N ARG A 80 11.58 -13.88 -8.06
CA ARG A 80 11.16 -13.92 -6.67
C ARG A 80 10.24 -15.11 -6.56
N THR A 81 10.72 -16.17 -5.92
CA THR A 81 9.86 -17.24 -5.46
C THR A 81 8.89 -16.56 -4.53
N LYS A 82 7.64 -16.52 -4.96
CA LYS A 82 6.57 -16.02 -4.13
C LYS A 82 6.64 -16.81 -2.82
N PRO A 83 6.60 -16.14 -1.66
CA PRO A 83 6.53 -16.87 -0.41
C PRO A 83 5.37 -17.87 -0.50
N PRO A 84 5.58 -19.12 -0.06
CA PRO A 84 4.50 -20.10 -0.05
C PRO A 84 3.30 -19.51 0.66
N ALA A 85 2.10 -19.82 0.17
CA ALA A 85 0.90 -19.39 0.85
C ALA A 85 0.91 -19.98 2.27
N PRO A 86 0.52 -19.21 3.29
CA PRO A 86 0.34 -19.72 4.64
C PRO A 86 -0.55 -20.97 4.63
N GLU A 87 -0.22 -21.93 5.50
CA GLU A 87 -0.95 -23.19 5.65
C GLU A 87 -2.48 -23.02 5.78
N PRO A 88 -3.01 -22.02 6.53
CA PRO A 88 -4.46 -21.82 6.62
C PRO A 88 -5.13 -21.55 5.27
N ILE A 89 -4.42 -20.93 4.33
CA ILE A 89 -4.97 -20.59 3.02
C ILE A 89 -5.00 -21.83 2.11
N GLU A 90 -3.93 -22.62 2.12
CA GLU A 90 -3.89 -23.90 1.39
C GLU A 90 -4.95 -24.87 1.93
N ALA A 91 -5.11 -24.94 3.26
CA ALA A 91 -6.15 -25.74 3.90
C ALA A 91 -7.56 -25.30 3.47
N ALA A 92 -7.84 -23.99 3.46
CA ALA A 92 -9.13 -23.46 3.02
C ALA A 92 -9.41 -23.78 1.54
N ILE A 93 -8.40 -23.67 0.66
CA ILE A 93 -8.53 -24.08 -0.74
C ILE A 93 -8.82 -25.58 -0.85
N ALA A 94 -8.11 -26.41 -0.10
CA ALA A 94 -8.26 -27.85 -0.13
C ALA A 94 -9.68 -28.26 0.29
N VAL A 95 -10.21 -27.65 1.37
CA VAL A 95 -11.59 -27.86 1.83
C VAL A 95 -12.59 -27.39 0.77
N ALA A 96 -12.42 -26.19 0.20
CA ALA A 96 -13.35 -25.67 -0.82
C ALA A 96 -13.36 -26.47 -2.13
N ARG A 97 -12.27 -27.20 -2.43
CA ARG A 97 -12.18 -28.11 -3.58
C ARG A 97 -12.84 -29.46 -3.35
N GLN A 98 -13.17 -29.81 -2.11
CA GLN A 98 -13.87 -31.07 -1.85
C GLN A 98 -15.22 -31.05 -2.58
N ALA A 99 -15.53 -32.17 -3.23
CA ALA A 99 -16.74 -32.28 -4.03
C ALA A 99 -17.96 -32.05 -3.14
N VAL A 100 -18.74 -31.04 -3.50
CA VAL A 100 -20.12 -30.90 -3.05
C VAL A 100 -20.98 -31.51 -4.14
N ASP A 101 -21.97 -32.31 -3.76
CA ASP A 101 -22.91 -32.87 -4.72
C ASP A 101 -23.50 -31.77 -5.59
N ALA A 102 -23.72 -32.07 -6.88
CA ALA A 102 -24.25 -31.09 -7.81
C ALA A 102 -25.61 -30.60 -7.31
N ILE A 103 -25.69 -29.34 -6.89
CA ILE A 103 -26.92 -28.76 -6.37
C ILE A 103 -27.83 -28.45 -7.55
N ALA A 104 -29.02 -29.06 -7.55
CA ALA A 104 -30.09 -28.66 -8.46
C ALA A 104 -30.54 -27.24 -8.08
N VAL A 105 -30.09 -26.25 -8.86
CA VAL A 105 -30.44 -24.84 -8.64
C VAL A 105 -31.93 -24.67 -8.94
N PRO A 106 -32.76 -24.26 -7.95
CA PRO A 106 -34.18 -24.03 -8.20
C PRO A 106 -34.41 -22.92 -9.22
N GLU A 107 -35.43 -23.08 -10.07
CA GLU A 107 -35.87 -22.01 -10.99
C GLU A 107 -36.34 -20.76 -10.24
N LYS A 108 -36.84 -20.94 -9.02
CA LYS A 108 -37.26 -19.84 -8.16
C LYS A 108 -36.05 -19.01 -7.70
N LEU A 109 -36.10 -17.71 -8.02
CA LEU A 109 -35.08 -16.75 -7.61
C LEU A 109 -35.01 -16.63 -6.08
N HIS A 110 -33.78 -16.61 -5.56
CA HIS A 110 -33.54 -16.33 -4.16
C HIS A 110 -34.01 -14.91 -3.76
N PRO A 111 -34.60 -14.68 -2.57
CA PRO A 111 -35.13 -13.36 -2.17
C PRO A 111 -34.14 -12.20 -2.27
N LEU A 112 -32.87 -12.43 -1.88
CA LEU A 112 -31.79 -11.43 -2.00
C LEU A 112 -31.57 -10.97 -3.45
N LEU A 113 -31.66 -11.92 -4.38
CA LEU A 113 -31.53 -11.64 -5.80
C LEU A 113 -32.78 -10.96 -6.36
N ALA A 114 -33.98 -11.40 -5.96
CA ALA A 114 -35.22 -10.77 -6.38
C ALA A 114 -35.23 -9.27 -6.02
N LYS A 115 -34.80 -8.92 -4.80
CA LYS A 115 -34.62 -7.52 -4.37
C LYS A 115 -33.62 -6.78 -5.25
N THR A 116 -32.48 -7.41 -5.55
CA THR A 116 -31.43 -6.84 -6.42
C THR A 116 -31.96 -6.54 -7.83
N LEU A 117 -32.65 -7.49 -8.47
CA LEU A 117 -33.18 -7.32 -9.83
C LEU A 117 -34.29 -6.26 -9.90
N VAL A 118 -35.16 -6.18 -8.88
CA VAL A 118 -36.18 -5.13 -8.77
C VAL A 118 -35.52 -3.75 -8.66
N ALA A 119 -34.49 -3.61 -7.82
CA ALA A 119 -33.73 -2.37 -7.70
C ALA A 119 -33.04 -2.02 -9.02
N ALA A 120 -32.40 -2.99 -9.68
CA ALA A 120 -31.69 -2.80 -10.93
C ALA A 120 -32.61 -2.32 -12.06
N ARG A 121 -33.81 -2.93 -12.20
CA ARG A 121 -34.78 -2.55 -13.23
C ARG A 121 -35.38 -1.16 -13.04
N LYS A 122 -35.39 -0.63 -11.81
CA LYS A 122 -35.87 0.72 -11.50
C LYS A 122 -34.77 1.78 -11.60
N ALA A 123 -33.50 1.38 -11.59
CA ALA A 123 -32.38 2.30 -11.61
C ALA A 123 -32.24 2.97 -12.98
N GLN A 124 -31.94 4.27 -12.97
CA GLN A 124 -31.60 4.99 -14.19
C GLN A 124 -30.18 4.60 -14.62
N PRO A 125 -29.96 4.19 -15.88
CA PRO A 125 -28.64 3.90 -16.38
C PRO A 125 -27.70 5.10 -16.29
N ASP A 126 -26.41 4.85 -16.11
CA ASP A 126 -25.38 5.88 -16.17
C ASP A 126 -25.22 6.45 -17.59
N ARG A 127 -24.34 7.46 -17.75
CA ARG A 127 -24.04 8.06 -19.07
C ARG A 127 -23.61 7.06 -20.16
N ASN A 128 -23.16 5.87 -19.77
CA ASN A 128 -22.72 4.81 -20.67
C ASN A 128 -23.78 3.71 -20.82
N GLY A 129 -25.00 3.92 -20.33
CA GLY A 129 -26.11 2.97 -20.40
C GLY A 129 -26.03 1.82 -19.39
N ALA A 130 -25.12 1.87 -18.41
CA ALA A 130 -24.95 0.80 -17.43
C ALA A 130 -25.70 1.11 -16.12
N ILE A 131 -26.39 0.13 -15.57
CA ILE A 131 -27.00 0.19 -14.24
C ILE A 131 -25.89 -0.01 -13.19
N THR A 132 -25.79 0.91 -12.23
CA THR A 132 -24.81 0.85 -11.14
C THR A 132 -25.39 1.39 -9.83
N GLY A 133 -24.70 1.17 -8.71
CA GLY A 133 -24.96 1.90 -7.46
C GLY A 133 -26.31 1.59 -6.82
N LEU A 134 -26.63 0.31 -6.60
CA LEU A 134 -27.95 -0.12 -6.12
C LEU A 134 -28.11 -0.12 -4.59
N GLY A 135 -27.09 0.24 -3.81
CA GLY A 135 -27.11 0.28 -2.34
C GLY A 135 -26.50 -0.96 -1.66
N GLY A 136 -26.38 -0.93 -0.32
CA GLY A 136 -25.67 -1.95 0.48
C GLY A 136 -26.41 -3.28 0.68
N GLU A 137 -27.74 -3.29 0.53
CA GLU A 137 -28.59 -4.47 0.78
C GLU A 137 -28.86 -5.33 -0.48
N VAL A 138 -28.15 -5.07 -1.57
CA VAL A 138 -28.31 -5.74 -2.86
C VAL A 138 -26.95 -6.07 -3.47
N PHE A 139 -26.90 -6.99 -4.44
CA PHE A 139 -25.64 -7.32 -5.08
C PHE A 139 -25.10 -6.14 -5.89
N ARG A 140 -23.78 -5.92 -5.79
CA ARG A 140 -23.09 -4.91 -6.57
C ARG A 140 -22.97 -5.36 -8.02
N ILE A 141 -23.70 -4.70 -8.91
CA ILE A 141 -23.68 -4.96 -10.34
C ILE A 141 -23.31 -3.71 -11.14
N ARG A 142 -22.67 -3.93 -12.30
CA ARG A 142 -22.52 -2.96 -13.39
C ARG A 142 -22.89 -3.63 -14.70
N ALA A 143 -24.16 -3.56 -15.09
CA ALA A 143 -24.68 -4.28 -16.23
C ALA A 143 -25.67 -3.40 -17.01
N HIS A 144 -25.75 -3.58 -18.33
CA HIS A 144 -26.77 -2.93 -19.15
C HIS A 144 -28.12 -3.66 -19.01
N PRO A 145 -29.26 -3.00 -19.27
CA PRO A 145 -30.59 -3.57 -19.09
C PRO A 145 -30.81 -4.93 -19.79
N ASP A 146 -30.18 -5.12 -20.94
CA ASP A 146 -30.24 -6.33 -21.77
C ASP A 146 -29.56 -7.56 -21.16
N THR A 147 -28.68 -7.38 -20.17
CA THR A 147 -27.95 -8.46 -19.51
C THR A 147 -28.44 -8.80 -18.11
N LEU A 148 -29.43 -8.09 -17.59
CA LEU A 148 -29.95 -8.31 -16.24
C LEU A 148 -30.48 -9.73 -16.01
N ASP A 149 -31.13 -10.33 -17.00
CA ASP A 149 -31.67 -11.68 -16.85
C ASP A 149 -30.55 -12.74 -16.73
N ARG A 150 -29.46 -12.56 -17.49
CA ARG A 150 -28.27 -13.40 -17.40
C ARG A 150 -27.54 -13.21 -16.07
N VAL A 151 -27.41 -11.96 -15.61
CA VAL A 151 -26.88 -11.65 -14.27
C VAL A 151 -27.72 -12.33 -13.19
N GLY A 152 -29.05 -12.31 -13.35
CA GLY A 152 -30.00 -13.01 -12.48
C GLY A 152 -29.75 -14.50 -12.42
N ALA A 153 -29.72 -15.18 -13.57
CA ALA A 153 -29.47 -16.63 -13.62
C ALA A 153 -28.14 -17.02 -12.98
N PHE A 154 -27.07 -16.29 -13.30
CA PHE A 154 -25.74 -16.53 -12.73
C PHE A 154 -25.72 -16.32 -11.20
N LEU A 155 -26.26 -15.19 -10.72
CA LEU A 155 -26.32 -14.91 -9.28
C LEU A 155 -27.18 -15.93 -8.54
N ASN A 156 -28.27 -16.41 -9.13
CA ASN A 156 -29.12 -17.42 -8.51
C ASN A 156 -28.32 -18.70 -8.29
N ALA A 157 -27.63 -19.17 -9.32
CA ALA A 157 -26.77 -20.35 -9.23
C ALA A 157 -25.64 -20.16 -8.22
N LEU A 158 -24.97 -19.00 -8.22
CA LEU A 158 -23.91 -18.68 -7.25
C LEU A 158 -24.43 -18.68 -5.80
N VAL A 159 -25.59 -18.07 -5.54
CA VAL A 159 -26.17 -17.98 -4.20
C VAL A 159 -26.53 -19.37 -3.67
N TYR A 160 -27.25 -20.20 -4.43
CA TYR A 160 -27.59 -21.55 -3.98
C TYR A 160 -26.35 -22.42 -3.76
N ASN A 161 -25.34 -22.31 -4.64
CA ASN A 161 -24.08 -23.02 -4.47
C ASN A 161 -23.26 -22.57 -3.25
N ALA A 162 -23.31 -21.27 -2.92
CA ALA A 162 -22.67 -20.72 -1.73
C ALA A 162 -23.40 -21.17 -0.45
N LEU A 163 -24.74 -21.08 -0.42
CA LEU A 163 -25.55 -21.48 0.73
C LEU A 163 -25.39 -22.97 1.06
N ALA A 164 -25.34 -23.84 0.05
CA ALA A 164 -25.12 -25.27 0.23
C ALA A 164 -23.72 -25.61 0.80
N ARG A 165 -22.74 -24.70 0.62
CA ARG A 165 -21.40 -24.78 1.23
C ARG A 165 -21.34 -24.14 2.62
N GLY A 166 -22.47 -23.78 3.21
CA GLY A 166 -22.56 -23.14 4.51
C GLY A 166 -22.17 -21.66 4.53
N HIS A 167 -21.93 -21.04 3.36
CA HIS A 167 -21.68 -19.61 3.28
C HIS A 167 -22.99 -18.84 3.44
N ARG A 168 -22.90 -17.59 3.89
CA ARG A 168 -24.06 -16.69 4.04
C ARG A 168 -23.80 -15.37 3.34
N PHE A 169 -24.84 -14.54 3.23
CA PHE A 169 -24.73 -13.20 2.65
C PHE A 169 -25.21 -12.16 3.64
N GLU A 170 -24.42 -11.09 3.79
CA GLU A 170 -24.70 -9.99 4.71
C GLU A 170 -24.59 -8.64 3.98
N ALA A 171 -25.28 -7.62 4.48
CA ALA A 171 -25.20 -6.28 3.93
C ALA A 171 -23.83 -5.65 4.24
N GLY A 172 -23.09 -5.30 3.19
CA GLY A 172 -21.81 -4.61 3.30
C GLY A 172 -21.93 -3.12 3.00
N ARG A 173 -20.77 -2.46 2.90
CA ARG A 173 -20.69 -1.01 2.66
C ARG A 173 -21.14 -0.62 1.25
N GLU A 174 -20.78 -1.42 0.25
CA GLU A 174 -21.00 -1.12 -1.19
C GLU A 174 -21.94 -2.12 -1.89
N GLY A 175 -22.49 -3.08 -1.13
CA GLY A 175 -23.37 -4.14 -1.62
C GLY A 175 -23.32 -5.36 -0.70
N LEU A 176 -24.09 -6.40 -1.05
CA LEU A 176 -24.05 -7.69 -0.35
C LEU A 176 -22.66 -8.32 -0.46
N GLU A 177 -22.17 -8.82 0.67
CA GLU A 177 -20.90 -9.54 0.78
C GLU A 177 -21.18 -11.02 1.08
N MET A 178 -20.35 -11.90 0.55
CA MET A 178 -20.39 -13.32 0.89
C MET A 178 -19.53 -13.55 2.13
N VAL A 179 -20.11 -14.08 3.19
CA VAL A 179 -19.37 -14.43 4.41
C VAL A 179 -18.93 -15.87 4.34
N VAL A 180 -17.61 -16.07 4.34
CA VAL A 180 -16.94 -17.36 4.29
C VAL A 180 -16.05 -17.46 5.52
N ASP A 181 -16.26 -18.45 6.38
CA ASP A 181 -15.54 -18.63 7.66
C ASP A 181 -15.50 -17.35 8.52
N ASP A 182 -16.65 -16.68 8.63
CA ASP A 182 -16.83 -15.38 9.33
C ASP A 182 -16.04 -14.20 8.75
N GLU A 183 -15.48 -14.34 7.56
CA GLU A 183 -14.87 -13.25 6.82
C GLU A 183 -15.81 -12.75 5.71
N PRO A 184 -16.29 -11.50 5.80
CA PRO A 184 -17.13 -10.92 4.77
C PRO A 184 -16.27 -10.54 3.56
N ILE A 185 -16.62 -11.07 2.39
CA ILE A 185 -15.93 -10.86 1.12
C ILE A 185 -16.89 -10.20 0.13
N GLY A 186 -16.69 -8.90 -0.09
CA GLY A 186 -17.35 -8.18 -1.17
C GLY A 186 -16.91 -8.64 -2.56
N PHE A 187 -17.79 -8.49 -3.54
CA PHE A 187 -17.51 -8.76 -4.94
C PHE A 187 -18.41 -7.89 -5.81
N ALA A 188 -18.06 -7.78 -7.09
CA ALA A 188 -18.86 -7.08 -8.08
C ALA A 188 -19.02 -7.95 -9.32
N ILE A 189 -20.20 -7.87 -9.94
CA ILE A 189 -20.45 -8.42 -11.26
C ILE A 189 -20.54 -7.28 -12.24
N TYR A 190 -19.86 -7.41 -13.37
CA TYR A 190 -19.94 -6.42 -14.43
C TYR A 190 -19.99 -7.02 -15.81
N GLN A 191 -20.75 -6.37 -16.67
CA GLN A 191 -20.69 -6.57 -18.09
C GLN A 191 -19.45 -5.85 -18.64
N THR A 192 -18.72 -6.54 -19.51
CA THR A 192 -17.56 -5.99 -20.18
C THR A 192 -18.03 -5.02 -21.26
N ILE A 193 -17.28 -3.93 -21.39
CA ILE A 193 -17.51 -2.91 -22.41
C ILE A 193 -16.36 -2.91 -23.40
N ARG A 194 -16.68 -2.77 -24.68
CA ARG A 194 -15.71 -2.50 -25.72
C ARG A 194 -15.60 -1.00 -25.88
N ARG A 195 -14.37 -0.50 -25.78
CA ARG A 195 -14.02 0.89 -26.03
C ARG A 195 -13.59 1.06 -27.49
N SER A 196 -14.26 1.93 -28.23
CA SER A 196 -13.89 2.36 -29.58
C SER A 196 -13.67 3.87 -29.61
N LEU A 197 -12.87 4.37 -30.55
CA LEU A 197 -12.77 5.83 -30.77
C LEU A 197 -14.14 6.37 -31.16
N HIS A 198 -14.56 7.45 -30.50
CA HIS A 198 -15.85 8.08 -30.79
C HIS A 198 -15.79 8.81 -32.12
N VAL A 199 -16.83 8.61 -32.92
CA VAL A 199 -17.04 9.35 -34.17
C VAL A 199 -18.03 10.46 -33.88
N ALA A 200 -17.54 11.71 -33.92
CA ALA A 200 -18.34 12.90 -33.66
C ALA A 200 -19.62 12.89 -34.52
N THR A 201 -20.78 12.93 -33.87
CA THR A 201 -22.05 13.03 -34.59
C THR A 201 -22.20 14.42 -35.20
N GLU A 202 -23.04 14.56 -36.23
CA GLU A 202 -23.38 15.86 -36.81
C GLU A 202 -23.98 16.80 -35.75
N GLU A 203 -24.79 16.27 -34.83
CA GLU A 203 -25.41 17.06 -33.77
C GLU A 203 -24.38 17.59 -32.76
N GLU A 204 -23.42 16.76 -32.34
CA GLU A 204 -22.33 17.17 -31.44
C GLU A 204 -21.42 18.21 -32.09
N THR A 205 -21.10 18.02 -33.37
CA THR A 205 -20.31 18.96 -34.16
C THR A 205 -21.04 20.30 -34.27
N ARG A 206 -22.32 20.29 -34.67
CA ARG A 206 -23.16 21.50 -34.74
C ARG A 206 -23.34 22.16 -33.38
N ARG A 207 -23.47 21.39 -32.29
CA ARG A 207 -23.58 21.93 -30.92
C ARG A 207 -22.31 22.65 -30.51
N ARG A 208 -21.14 22.09 -30.85
CA ARG A 208 -19.84 22.72 -30.58
C ARG A 208 -19.64 23.98 -31.42
N GLU A 209 -19.94 23.93 -32.71
CA GLU A 209 -19.88 25.09 -33.61
C GLU A 209 -20.81 26.22 -33.15
N ARG A 210 -22.04 25.91 -32.74
CA ARG A 210 -22.97 26.91 -32.18
C ARG A 210 -22.48 27.52 -30.86
N TRP A 211 -21.70 26.78 -30.08
CA TRP A 211 -21.10 27.32 -28.87
C TRP A 211 -19.91 28.22 -29.20
N ASP A 212 -19.01 27.74 -30.08
CA ASP A 212 -17.82 28.47 -30.57
C ASP A 212 -18.22 29.79 -31.25
N ALA A 213 -19.32 29.80 -32.02
CA ALA A 213 -19.85 31.00 -32.65
C ALA A 213 -20.38 32.05 -31.66
N ARG A 214 -20.95 31.61 -30.52
CA ARG A 214 -21.52 32.50 -29.49
C ARG A 214 -20.49 32.99 -28.48
N HIS A 215 -19.39 32.27 -28.29
CA HIS A 215 -18.41 32.50 -27.23
C HIS A 215 -16.99 32.72 -27.79
N ARG A 216 -16.89 33.25 -29.01
CA ARG A 216 -15.64 33.33 -29.80
C ARG A 216 -14.48 34.06 -29.08
N ASN A 217 -14.79 34.97 -28.16
CA ASN A 217 -13.83 35.76 -27.37
C ASN A 217 -14.03 35.60 -25.84
N ASP A 218 -14.81 34.62 -25.38
CA ASP A 218 -15.15 34.42 -23.96
C ASP A 218 -14.18 33.42 -23.32
N TRP A 219 -13.01 33.92 -22.91
CA TRP A 219 -11.94 33.11 -22.30
C TRP A 219 -12.31 32.58 -20.90
N ASP A 220 -13.22 33.26 -20.18
CA ASP A 220 -13.62 32.91 -18.82
C ASP A 220 -14.54 31.68 -18.76
N ASN A 221 -15.02 31.19 -19.91
CA ASN A 221 -16.07 30.18 -20.01
C ASN A 221 -15.65 28.94 -20.82
N TRP A 222 -14.34 28.80 -21.12
CA TRP A 222 -13.79 27.73 -21.96
C TRP A 222 -14.08 26.32 -21.42
N ASP A 223 -14.20 26.20 -20.10
CA ASP A 223 -14.52 24.98 -19.36
C ASP A 223 -15.95 24.47 -19.65
N LYS A 224 -16.85 25.37 -20.06
CA LYS A 224 -18.24 25.05 -20.44
C LYS A 224 -18.40 24.70 -21.93
N ARG A 225 -17.30 24.67 -22.69
CA ARG A 225 -17.31 24.28 -24.10
C ARG A 225 -17.83 22.83 -24.26
N PRO A 226 -18.83 22.57 -25.12
CA PRO A 226 -19.34 21.23 -25.36
C PRO A 226 -18.21 20.27 -25.74
N SER A 227 -17.96 19.27 -24.88
CA SER A 227 -16.97 18.24 -25.13
C SER A 227 -17.55 17.19 -26.05
N ILE A 228 -16.79 16.84 -27.09
CA ILE A 228 -17.08 15.66 -27.90
C ILE A 228 -16.33 14.49 -27.24
N PRO A 229 -17.02 13.39 -26.90
CA PRO A 229 -16.38 12.23 -26.30
C PRO A 229 -15.19 11.75 -27.14
N TYR A 230 -14.16 11.25 -26.48
CA TYR A 230 -13.03 10.64 -27.19
C TYR A 230 -13.29 9.15 -27.49
N TYR A 231 -14.16 8.50 -26.71
CA TYR A 231 -14.47 7.08 -26.83
C TYR A 231 -15.97 6.80 -26.74
N ASP A 232 -16.41 5.83 -27.55
CA ASP A 232 -17.68 5.14 -27.43
C ASP A 232 -17.50 3.85 -26.63
N PHE A 233 -18.53 3.52 -25.84
CA PHE A 233 -18.57 2.32 -25.02
C PHE A 233 -19.75 1.46 -25.45
N THR A 234 -19.45 0.30 -26.02
CA THR A 234 -20.47 -0.66 -26.45
C THR A 234 -20.48 -1.87 -25.52
N PRO A 235 -21.64 -2.26 -24.94
CA PRO A 235 -21.73 -3.48 -24.15
C PRO A 235 -21.40 -4.69 -25.03
N THR A 236 -20.55 -5.59 -24.53
CA THR A 236 -20.15 -6.79 -25.30
C THR A 236 -21.04 -8.01 -25.03
N GLY A 237 -21.90 -7.94 -24.01
CA GLY A 237 -22.67 -9.09 -23.51
C GLY A 237 -21.87 -10.09 -22.68
N GLU A 238 -20.54 -9.92 -22.59
CA GLU A 238 -19.65 -10.75 -21.78
C GLU A 238 -19.68 -10.31 -20.32
N MET A 239 -19.86 -11.25 -19.40
CA MET A 239 -19.90 -10.96 -17.96
C MET A 239 -18.57 -11.30 -17.30
N ALA A 240 -18.30 -10.61 -16.20
CA ALA A 240 -17.21 -10.92 -15.30
C ALA A 240 -17.63 -10.73 -13.85
N ILE A 241 -17.06 -11.53 -12.97
CA ILE A 241 -17.13 -11.36 -11.52
C ILE A 241 -15.72 -11.05 -11.00
N GLU A 242 -15.63 -10.10 -10.09
CA GLU A 242 -14.39 -9.69 -9.46
C GLU A 242 -14.56 -9.61 -7.95
N ILE A 243 -13.71 -10.38 -7.25
CA ILE A 243 -13.63 -10.36 -5.80
C ILE A 243 -12.98 -9.04 -5.38
N ALA A 244 -13.61 -8.35 -4.42
CA ALA A 244 -13.18 -7.05 -3.95
C ALA A 244 -11.98 -7.15 -3.01
N GLY A 245 -11.14 -6.12 -3.06
CA GLY A 245 -9.91 -6.05 -2.30
C GLY A 245 -8.73 -6.72 -3.00
N TRP A 246 -7.58 -6.60 -2.35
CA TRP A 246 -6.33 -7.21 -2.76
C TRP A 246 -5.96 -8.26 -1.71
N SER A 247 -5.46 -9.40 -2.17
CA SER A 247 -4.83 -10.40 -1.31
C SER A 247 -3.34 -10.34 -1.56
N ARG A 248 -2.55 -10.31 -0.49
CA ARG A 248 -1.09 -10.46 -0.60
C ARG A 248 -0.69 -11.80 -1.21
N TYR A 249 -1.54 -12.79 -1.03
CA TYR A 249 -1.38 -14.14 -1.54
C TYR A 249 -2.17 -14.25 -2.85
N GLU A 250 -1.49 -14.24 -4.00
CA GLU A 250 -2.14 -14.50 -5.31
C GLU A 250 -2.24 -16.03 -5.57
N ASN A 251 -2.77 -16.76 -4.60
CA ASN A 251 -2.99 -18.21 -4.66
C ASN A 251 -4.39 -18.55 -5.24
N ALA A 252 -5.19 -17.53 -5.51
CA ALA A 252 -6.51 -17.64 -6.10
C ALA A 252 -6.77 -16.55 -7.15
N GLN A 253 -7.61 -16.89 -8.13
CA GLN A 253 -7.98 -15.98 -9.20
C GLN A 253 -8.99 -14.94 -8.66
N ARG A 254 -8.65 -13.65 -8.77
CA ARG A 254 -9.50 -12.55 -8.30
C ARG A 254 -10.67 -12.24 -9.24
N ARG A 255 -10.42 -12.33 -10.54
CA ARG A 255 -11.35 -11.94 -11.60
C ARG A 255 -11.62 -13.12 -12.52
N PHE A 256 -12.89 -13.45 -12.70
CA PHE A 256 -13.36 -14.43 -13.66
C PHE A 256 -14.18 -13.70 -14.71
N ALA A 257 -13.85 -13.89 -15.98
CA ALA A 257 -14.54 -13.27 -17.09
C ALA A 257 -14.94 -14.33 -18.11
N ASP A 258 -16.02 -14.05 -18.83
CA ASP A 258 -16.38 -14.79 -20.02
C ASP A 258 -15.24 -14.72 -21.03
N THR A 259 -15.03 -15.85 -21.69
CA THR A 259 -14.16 -15.96 -22.85
C THR A 259 -14.92 -16.65 -23.97
N ARG A 260 -14.30 -16.76 -25.13
CA ARG A 260 -14.83 -17.57 -26.24
C ARG A 260 -14.91 -19.05 -25.87
N ALA A 261 -13.97 -19.54 -25.07
CA ALA A 261 -13.87 -20.95 -24.70
C ALA A 261 -14.75 -21.33 -23.50
N ARG A 262 -14.90 -20.43 -22.52
CA ARG A 262 -15.57 -20.74 -21.25
C ARG A 262 -16.32 -19.54 -20.70
N LYS A 263 -17.52 -19.80 -20.19
CA LYS A 263 -18.40 -18.80 -19.55
C LYS A 263 -18.31 -18.87 -18.04
N ILE A 264 -18.54 -17.75 -17.36
CA ILE A 264 -18.48 -17.70 -15.89
C ILE A 264 -19.53 -18.60 -15.22
N ASP A 265 -20.63 -18.84 -15.90
CA ASP A 265 -21.72 -19.74 -15.48
C ASP A 265 -21.23 -21.18 -15.20
N SER A 266 -20.20 -21.63 -15.94
CA SER A 266 -19.58 -22.97 -15.80
C SER A 266 -18.42 -23.02 -14.80
N ARG A 267 -18.17 -21.93 -14.06
CA ARG A 267 -16.98 -21.75 -13.20
C ARG A 267 -17.35 -21.44 -11.75
N ILE A 268 -18.60 -21.70 -11.35
CA ILE A 268 -19.09 -21.36 -10.01
C ILE A 268 -18.23 -22.02 -8.92
N ASP A 269 -17.85 -23.28 -9.07
CA ASP A 269 -16.99 -23.96 -8.09
C ASP A 269 -15.60 -23.32 -8.00
N GLU A 270 -14.98 -22.99 -9.14
CA GLU A 270 -13.69 -22.28 -9.16
C GLU A 270 -13.78 -20.91 -8.50
N ILE A 271 -14.89 -20.20 -8.72
CA ILE A 271 -15.16 -18.92 -8.10
C ILE A 271 -15.26 -19.08 -6.58
N LEU A 272 -16.01 -20.06 -6.08
CA LEU A 272 -16.18 -20.31 -4.65
C LEU A 272 -14.88 -20.76 -3.97
N VAL A 273 -14.04 -21.54 -4.66
CA VAL A 273 -12.66 -21.84 -4.19
C VAL A 273 -11.85 -20.55 -4.04
N SER A 274 -11.97 -19.61 -4.97
CA SER A 274 -11.34 -18.30 -4.82
C SER A 274 -11.89 -17.52 -3.63
N PHE A 275 -13.20 -17.56 -3.35
CA PHE A 275 -13.75 -16.90 -2.15
C PHE A 275 -13.14 -17.47 -0.85
N ALA A 276 -13.03 -18.79 -0.73
CA ALA A 276 -12.40 -19.43 0.43
C ALA A 276 -10.93 -19.02 0.61
N ALA A 277 -10.17 -18.96 -0.49
CA ALA A 277 -8.79 -18.50 -0.46
C ALA A 277 -8.66 -17.04 0.00
N PHE A 278 -9.55 -16.16 -0.47
CA PHE A 278 -9.55 -14.74 -0.08
C PHE A 278 -9.97 -14.55 1.38
N ALA A 279 -10.94 -15.33 1.87
CA ALA A 279 -11.34 -15.33 3.27
C ALA A 279 -10.19 -15.75 4.20
N ALA A 280 -9.56 -16.89 3.92
CA ALA A 280 -8.40 -17.35 4.68
C ALA A 280 -7.24 -16.35 4.61
N GLY A 281 -6.99 -15.75 3.45
CA GLY A 281 -6.00 -14.68 3.28
C GLY A 281 -6.28 -13.49 4.19
N ARG A 282 -7.51 -12.96 4.21
CA ARG A 282 -7.88 -11.84 5.09
C ARG A 282 -7.72 -12.17 6.57
N LYS A 283 -8.06 -13.39 6.98
CA LYS A 283 -7.88 -13.85 8.36
C LYS A 283 -6.40 -13.83 8.77
N VAL A 284 -5.52 -14.40 7.94
CA VAL A 284 -4.06 -14.38 8.17
C VAL A 284 -3.54 -12.94 8.21
N GLU A 285 -3.93 -12.09 7.27
CA GLU A 285 -3.49 -10.69 7.24
C GLU A 285 -3.90 -9.93 8.50
N ARG A 286 -5.09 -10.20 9.04
CA ARG A 286 -5.60 -9.61 10.28
C ARG A 286 -4.82 -10.08 11.49
N GLU A 287 -4.50 -11.38 11.58
CA GLU A 287 -3.69 -11.94 12.68
C GLU A 287 -2.27 -11.36 12.67
N GLU A 288 -1.61 -11.33 11.52
CA GLU A 288 -0.29 -10.69 11.35
C GLU A 288 -0.31 -9.19 11.68
N ALA A 289 -1.41 -8.49 11.37
CA ALA A 289 -1.55 -7.08 11.72
C ALA A 289 -1.68 -6.88 13.24
N ARG A 290 -2.44 -7.76 13.92
CA ARG A 290 -2.55 -7.75 15.39
C ARG A 290 -1.22 -8.03 16.07
N GLU A 291 -0.47 -9.01 15.57
CA GLU A 291 0.85 -9.36 16.11
C GLU A 291 1.85 -8.22 15.90
N ARG A 292 1.91 -7.64 14.69
CA ARG A 292 2.77 -6.48 14.41
C ARG A 292 2.44 -5.30 15.32
N ALA A 293 1.16 -4.97 15.48
CA ALA A 293 0.75 -3.89 16.38
C ALA A 293 1.18 -4.15 17.84
N ARG A 294 1.11 -5.40 18.30
CA ARG A 294 1.59 -5.79 19.63
C ARG A 294 3.11 -5.60 19.78
N LEU A 295 3.89 -6.04 18.79
CA LEU A 295 5.35 -5.90 18.81
C LEU A 295 5.79 -4.43 18.71
N GLU A 296 5.10 -3.65 17.88
CA GLU A 296 5.33 -2.20 17.76
C GLU A 296 5.05 -1.48 19.07
N GLU A 297 3.97 -1.84 19.76
CA GLU A 297 3.63 -1.29 21.07
C GLU A 297 4.69 -1.61 22.13
N ILE A 298 5.16 -2.86 22.20
CA ILE A 298 6.27 -3.25 23.09
C ILE A 298 7.54 -2.47 22.75
N ALA A 299 7.88 -2.34 21.47
CA ALA A 299 9.04 -1.58 21.03
C ALA A 299 8.91 -0.09 21.35
N ARG A 300 7.71 0.48 21.24
CA ARG A 300 7.40 1.88 21.60
C ARG A 300 7.61 2.11 23.09
N GLN A 301 7.10 1.23 23.94
CA GLN A 301 7.31 1.29 25.39
C GLN A 301 8.79 1.20 25.76
N ARG A 302 9.53 0.26 25.19
CA ARG A 302 10.98 0.13 25.40
C ARG A 302 11.75 1.38 24.99
N ARG A 303 11.42 1.97 23.83
CA ARG A 303 12.05 3.22 23.35
C ARG A 303 11.73 4.41 24.26
N ALA A 304 10.48 4.52 24.71
CA ALA A 304 10.07 5.57 25.62
C ALA A 304 10.82 5.49 26.96
N GLU A 305 10.98 4.28 27.49
CA GLU A 305 11.72 4.04 28.73
C GLU A 305 13.21 4.34 28.56
N GLN A 306 13.84 3.85 27.50
CA GLN A 306 15.24 4.18 27.19
C GLN A 306 15.45 5.69 27.01
N ALA A 307 14.53 6.39 26.35
CA ALA A 307 14.60 7.84 26.20
C ALA A 307 14.42 8.57 27.53
N ARG A 308 13.55 8.07 28.42
CA ARG A 308 13.39 8.60 29.79
C ARG A 308 14.69 8.44 30.57
N LEU A 309 15.26 7.24 30.62
CA LEU A 309 16.51 6.97 31.32
C LEU A 309 17.67 7.79 30.75
N ALA A 310 17.78 7.91 29.43
CA ALA A 310 18.80 8.74 28.79
C ALA A 310 18.64 10.23 29.14
N LYS A 311 17.40 10.73 29.24
CA LYS A 311 17.13 12.11 29.65
C LYS A 311 17.50 12.35 31.11
N LEU A 312 17.19 11.41 32.01
CA LEU A 312 17.59 11.48 33.41
C LEU A 312 19.11 11.47 33.53
N GLU A 313 19.80 10.59 32.80
CA GLU A 313 21.27 10.53 32.79
C GLU A 313 21.90 11.82 32.24
N GLN A 314 21.35 12.37 31.15
CA GLN A 314 21.78 13.66 30.62
C GLN A 314 21.66 14.77 31.69
N GLN A 315 20.54 14.81 32.41
CA GLN A 315 20.36 15.78 33.50
C GLN A 315 21.37 15.59 34.63
N ARG A 316 21.75 14.35 34.96
CA ARG A 316 22.80 14.07 35.95
C ARG A 316 24.16 14.61 35.52
N VAL A 317 24.53 14.34 34.27
CA VAL A 317 25.80 14.79 33.67
C VAL A 317 25.84 16.32 33.61
N GLU A 318 24.79 16.97 33.10
CA GLU A 318 24.71 18.44 33.02
C GLU A 318 24.83 19.10 34.40
N TYR A 319 24.18 18.52 35.42
CA TYR A 319 24.30 19.01 36.79
C TYR A 319 25.73 18.85 37.34
N LEU A 320 26.33 17.67 37.15
CA LEU A 320 27.69 17.39 37.60
C LEU A 320 28.70 18.32 36.92
N ASP A 321 28.63 18.49 35.61
CA ASP A 321 29.50 19.38 34.84
C ASP A 321 29.39 20.83 35.33
N ARG A 322 28.17 21.29 35.63
CA ARG A 322 27.95 22.62 36.22
C ARG A 322 28.66 22.76 37.57
N LYS A 323 28.59 21.75 38.44
CA LYS A 323 29.27 21.77 39.74
C LYS A 323 30.79 21.67 39.62
N LEU A 324 31.29 20.86 38.69
CA LEU A 324 32.73 20.79 38.37
C LEU A 324 33.27 22.13 37.85
N ALA A 325 32.54 22.80 36.97
CA ALA A 325 32.91 24.13 36.47
C ALA A 325 32.96 25.18 37.60
N GLN A 326 31.97 25.18 38.51
CA GLN A 326 31.96 26.04 39.69
C GLN A 326 33.17 25.78 40.60
N ALA A 327 33.52 24.51 40.83
CA ALA A 327 34.68 24.12 41.62
C ALA A 327 36.00 24.58 40.98
N GLN A 328 36.15 24.41 39.67
CA GLN A 328 37.32 24.89 38.93
C GLN A 328 37.47 26.41 38.99
N GLU A 329 36.38 27.18 38.82
CA GLU A 329 36.42 28.64 38.92
C GLU A 329 36.80 29.07 40.35
N ARG A 330 36.25 28.40 41.37
CA ARG A 330 36.60 28.64 42.78
C ARG A 330 38.09 28.42 43.01
N ASP A 331 38.62 27.29 42.56
CA ASP A 331 40.03 26.93 42.79
C ASP A 331 40.98 27.87 42.06
N ARG A 332 40.63 28.33 40.85
CA ARG A 332 41.36 29.38 40.14
C ARG A 332 41.38 30.69 40.91
N LEU A 333 40.22 31.14 41.43
CA LEU A 333 40.12 32.37 42.21
C LEU A 333 40.88 32.28 43.54
N ARG A 334 40.78 31.14 44.23
CA ARG A 334 41.52 30.87 45.48
C ARG A 334 43.03 30.89 45.24
N THR A 335 43.49 30.22 44.19
CA THR A 335 44.91 30.20 43.80
C THR A 335 45.40 31.61 43.47
N PHE A 336 44.65 32.36 42.65
CA PHE A 336 44.96 33.74 42.31
C PHE A 336 45.09 34.63 43.57
N LEU A 337 44.12 34.57 44.48
CA LEU A 337 44.15 35.34 45.73
C LEU A 337 45.32 34.94 46.65
N ALA A 338 45.75 33.68 46.64
CA ALA A 338 46.91 33.22 47.40
C ALA A 338 48.25 33.71 46.82
N THR A 339 48.32 33.95 45.50
CA THR A 339 49.52 34.48 44.84
C THR A 339 49.70 36.00 44.98
N LEU A 340 48.67 36.72 45.44
CA LEU A 340 48.76 38.17 45.64
C LEU A 340 49.45 38.50 46.97
N PRO A 341 50.50 39.35 46.97
CA PRO A 341 51.17 39.78 48.20
C PRO A 341 50.30 40.78 48.95
N ALA A 342 49.37 40.28 49.75
CA ALA A 342 48.45 41.08 50.57
C ALA A 342 49.19 42.05 51.52
N ASP A 343 50.43 41.74 51.86
CA ASP A 343 51.26 42.49 52.82
C ASP A 343 52.05 43.65 52.18
N GLN A 344 51.99 43.83 50.85
CA GLN A 344 52.77 44.85 50.12
C GLN A 344 51.93 45.99 49.51
N VAL A 345 50.62 46.04 49.79
CA VAL A 345 49.73 47.07 49.23
C VAL A 345 49.67 48.29 50.16
N SER A 346 50.25 49.42 49.75
CA SER A 346 50.17 50.72 50.44
C SER A 346 48.72 51.18 50.67
N GLU A 347 48.46 51.87 51.78
CA GLU A 347 47.14 52.42 52.16
C GLU A 347 46.55 53.38 51.12
N GLU A 348 47.36 53.94 50.22
CA GLU A 348 46.91 54.86 49.17
C GLU A 348 46.20 54.16 47.98
N ALA A 349 46.27 52.83 47.86
CA ALA A 349 45.65 52.06 46.77
C ALA A 349 44.22 51.55 47.11
N SER A 350 43.32 52.47 47.48
CA SER A 350 41.93 52.19 47.89
C SER A 350 41.15 51.29 46.91
N ALA A 351 41.32 51.49 45.60
CA ALA A 351 40.67 50.67 44.58
C ALA A 351 41.16 49.20 44.58
N THR A 352 42.44 48.96 44.88
CA THR A 352 43.03 47.61 44.92
C THR A 352 42.54 46.83 46.14
N GLN A 353 42.45 47.47 47.32
CA GLN A 353 41.87 46.87 48.52
C GLN A 353 40.39 46.56 48.34
N ALA A 354 39.62 47.45 47.70
CA ALA A 354 38.21 47.22 47.37
C ALA A 354 38.03 46.02 46.43
N PHE A 355 38.88 45.87 45.42
CA PHE A 355 38.90 44.73 44.51
C PHE A 355 39.20 43.40 45.24
N ILE A 356 40.24 43.36 46.08
CA ILE A 356 40.61 42.17 46.86
C ILE A 356 39.47 41.78 47.82
N GLY A 357 38.87 42.77 48.51
CA GLY A 357 37.73 42.55 49.40
C GLY A 357 36.49 42.01 48.67
N TRP A 358 36.20 42.53 47.47
CA TRP A 358 35.14 41.99 46.61
C TRP A 358 35.44 40.56 46.16
N ALA A 359 36.68 40.27 45.74
CA ALA A 359 37.09 38.95 45.28
C ALA A 359 37.04 37.90 46.40
N ARG A 360 37.41 38.25 47.64
CA ARG A 360 37.25 37.37 48.83
C ARG A 360 35.80 37.05 49.12
N ARG A 361 34.91 38.05 49.13
CA ARG A 361 33.45 37.81 49.28
C ARG A 361 32.87 36.96 48.15
N ARG A 362 33.37 37.13 46.92
CA ARG A 362 32.98 36.26 45.80
C ARG A 362 33.43 34.82 46.04
N LEU A 363 34.65 34.59 46.54
CA LEU A 363 35.14 33.26 46.89
C LEU A 363 34.28 32.59 47.98
N GLU A 364 33.93 33.30 49.05
CA GLU A 364 33.03 32.80 50.11
C GLU A 364 31.67 32.37 49.55
N LYS A 365 31.11 33.16 48.62
CA LYS A 365 29.85 32.82 47.96
C LYS A 365 29.97 31.54 47.11
N MET A 366 31.08 31.37 46.40
CA MET A 366 31.36 30.17 45.61
C MET A 366 31.58 28.94 46.49
N ASP A 367 32.26 29.09 47.64
CA ASP A 367 32.42 28.04 48.63
C ASP A 367 31.07 27.58 49.19
N ALA A 368 30.17 28.52 49.55
CA ALA A 368 28.82 28.20 50.03
C ALA A 368 27.97 27.44 48.98
N GLN A 369 28.14 27.73 47.69
CA GLN A 369 27.44 27.05 46.58
C GLN A 369 27.92 25.61 46.35
N LEU A 370 29.11 25.27 46.81
CA LEU A 370 29.74 23.96 46.69
C LEU A 370 29.69 23.14 47.99
N GLN A 371 29.08 23.67 49.05
CA GLN A 371 28.86 22.91 50.28
C GLN A 371 27.91 21.74 50.05
N LEU A 372 28.20 20.62 50.72
CA LEU A 372 27.41 19.39 50.59
C LEU A 372 25.93 19.61 50.92
N ALA A 373 25.62 20.43 51.94
CA ALA A 373 24.24 20.76 52.29
C ALA A 373 23.48 21.49 51.17
N THR A 374 24.15 22.42 50.48
CA THR A 374 23.59 23.14 49.32
C THR A 374 23.36 22.18 48.15
N ILE A 375 24.35 21.33 47.84
CA ILE A 375 24.25 20.31 46.79
C ILE A 375 23.13 19.32 47.11
N ALA A 376 23.01 18.87 48.36
CA ALA A 376 21.96 17.94 48.79
C ALA A 376 20.57 18.54 48.61
N ASN A 377 20.38 19.82 48.96
CA ASN A 377 19.12 20.53 48.74
C ASN A 377 18.79 20.70 47.24
N GLU A 378 19.78 21.01 46.40
CA GLU A 378 19.59 21.12 44.96
C GLU A 378 19.20 19.78 44.32
N VAL A 379 19.85 18.69 44.73
CA VAL A 379 19.65 17.34 44.19
C VAL A 379 18.32 16.74 44.65
N ALA A 380 17.88 17.02 45.88
CA ALA A 380 16.62 16.53 46.43
C ALA A 380 15.38 16.96 45.62
N GLY A 381 15.47 18.05 44.87
CA GLY A 381 14.39 18.54 44.00
C GLY A 381 14.42 18.00 42.56
N MET A 382 15.39 17.15 42.19
CA MET A 382 15.59 16.71 40.81
C MET A 382 15.13 15.25 40.62
N GLU A 383 14.19 15.03 39.69
CA GLU A 383 13.75 13.68 39.29
C GLU A 383 14.94 12.81 38.82
N ALA A 384 15.95 13.42 38.20
CA ALA A 384 17.19 12.76 37.79
C ALA A 384 17.92 12.03 38.93
N PHE A 385 17.83 12.52 40.16
CA PHE A 385 18.52 11.96 41.32
C PHE A 385 17.56 11.42 42.39
N ALA A 386 16.25 11.44 42.12
CA ALA A 386 15.29 10.72 42.92
C ALA A 386 15.67 9.24 42.90
N THR A 387 15.80 8.63 44.06
CA THR A 387 16.03 7.19 44.16
C THR A 387 14.82 6.46 43.57
N ASP A 388 15.00 5.83 42.42
CA ASP A 388 14.12 4.74 42.00
C ASP A 388 14.33 3.59 43.00
N ALA A 389 13.61 3.65 44.12
CA ALA A 389 13.61 2.62 45.16
C ALA A 389 12.94 1.30 44.70
N ALA A 390 12.93 1.00 43.39
CA ALA A 390 12.18 -0.13 42.83
C ALA A 390 12.82 -0.80 41.60
N VAL A 391 14.13 -0.68 41.37
CA VAL A 391 14.82 -1.53 40.36
C VAL A 391 16.05 -2.18 40.97
N ASN A 392 15.81 -3.07 41.93
CA ASN A 392 16.79 -4.07 42.39
C ASN A 392 16.04 -5.30 42.92
N VAL A 393 15.34 -5.99 42.01
CA VAL A 393 14.94 -7.41 42.04
C VAL A 393 14.71 -7.71 40.55
N GLU A 394 15.50 -8.50 39.83
CA GLU A 394 15.86 -9.90 40.04
C GLU A 394 17.00 -10.26 39.06
N GLU A 395 17.84 -11.21 39.48
CA GLU A 395 18.89 -11.90 38.70
C GLU A 395 18.35 -12.71 37.51
#